data_AF-A0AAU9S2D5-F1
#
_entry.id   AF-A0AAU9S2D5-F1
#
_cell.length_a   1.000
_cell.length_b   1.000
_cell.length_c   1.000
_cell.angle_alpha   90.00
_cell.angle_beta   90.00
_cell.angle_gamma   90.00
#
_symmetry.space_group_name_H-M   'P 1'
#
loop_
_entity.id
_entity.type
_entity.pdbx_description
1 polymer ?
#
loop_
_entity_poly.entity_id
_entity_poly.type
_entity_poly.pdbx_seq_one_letter_code
_entity_poly.pdbx_strand_id
1 'polypeptide(L)'
;MGIVIIEKYSNADLPDMEKNKYLVPRDMTVGHFIHMLSNRLQLDPSKALFVFVQNTLPQTASRMDSLYSTFKEEDGFLYMTYSTEKTFG
;
A
#
# COMPACT_ATOMS: atom_id res chain seq x y z
N MET A 1 -10.91 8.45 9.15
CA MET A 1 -9.59 7.80 8.99
C MET A 1 -9.73 6.30 9.13
N GLY A 2 -8.76 5.52 8.65
CA GLY A 2 -8.63 4.07 8.85
C GLY A 2 -7.18 3.68 9.12
N ILE A 3 -6.94 2.51 9.71
CA ILE A 3 -5.60 1.98 10.02
C ILE A 3 -5.14 1.00 8.92
N VAL A 4 -4.07 1.34 8.19
CA VAL A 4 -3.51 0.51 7.11
C VAL A 4 -2.25 -0.16 7.64
N ILE A 5 -2.14 -1.46 7.42
CA ILE A 5 -0.91 -2.23 7.62
C ILE A 5 -0.29 -2.47 6.24
N ILE A 6 0.96 -2.04 6.03
CA ILE A 6 1.68 -2.16 4.77
C ILE A 6 2.91 -3.05 4.95
N GLU A 7 2.93 -4.19 4.27
CA GLU A 7 3.99 -5.19 4.42
C GLU A 7 4.78 -5.37 3.13
N LYS A 8 6.08 -5.67 3.24
CA LYS A 8 6.88 -5.99 2.06
C LYS A 8 6.43 -7.33 1.49
N TYR A 9 6.24 -7.41 0.19
CA TYR A 9 6.02 -8.69 -0.46
C TYR A 9 7.28 -9.58 -0.30
N SER A 10 7.07 -10.86 0.01
CA SER A 10 8.17 -11.81 0.24
C SER A 10 9.14 -11.81 -0.96
N ASN A 11 10.45 -11.75 -0.66
CA ASN A 11 11.55 -11.72 -1.65
C ASN A 11 11.66 -10.45 -2.51
N ALA A 12 10.90 -9.38 -2.24
CA ALA A 12 11.15 -8.11 -2.91
C ALA A 12 12.52 -7.53 -2.49
N ASP A 13 13.34 -7.15 -3.46
CA ASP A 13 14.61 -6.43 -3.27
C ASP A 13 14.34 -4.96 -2.93
N LEU A 14 13.72 -4.76 -1.76
CA LEU A 14 13.31 -3.49 -1.22
C LEU A 14 13.70 -3.38 0.27
N PRO A 15 14.06 -2.18 0.74
CA PRO A 15 14.25 -1.94 2.16
C PRO A 15 12.94 -2.17 2.92
N ASP A 16 13.06 -2.63 4.15
CA ASP A 16 11.94 -2.72 5.06
C ASP A 16 11.56 -1.33 5.56
N MET A 17 10.25 -1.05 5.65
CA MET A 17 9.79 0.16 6.31
C MET A 17 9.91 -0.01 7.83
N GLU A 18 10.57 0.93 8.50
CA GLU A 18 10.64 0.97 9.97
C GLU A 18 9.25 1.03 10.62
N LYS A 19 8.27 1.65 9.94
CA LYS A 19 6.87 1.74 10.36
C LYS A 19 5.96 1.21 9.26
N ASN A 20 5.23 0.14 9.58
CA ASN A 20 4.27 -0.51 8.69
C ASN A 20 2.79 -0.19 9.02
N LYS A 21 2.50 0.54 10.11
CA LYS A 21 1.14 0.92 10.52
C LYS A 21 0.85 2.40 10.31
N TYR A 22 -0.18 2.71 9.53
CA TYR A 22 -0.50 4.06 9.06
C TYR A 22 -1.92 4.46 9.41
N LEU A 23 -2.11 5.70 9.88
CA LEU A 23 -3.43 6.32 9.99
C LEU A 23 -3.72 7.10 8.72
N VAL A 24 -4.65 6.62 7.90
CA VAL A 24 -4.91 7.15 6.56
C VAL A 24 -6.24 7.90 6.50
N PRO A 25 -6.26 9.14 5.95
CA PRO A 25 -7.51 9.84 5.67
C PRO A 25 -8.38 9.07 4.69
N ARG A 26 -9.69 9.02 4.94
CA ARG A 26 -10.65 8.26 4.10
C ARG A 26 -10.75 8.84 2.69
N ASP A 27 -10.55 10.15 2.59
CA ASP A 27 -10.60 10.94 1.38
C ASP A 27 -9.35 10.83 0.49
N MET A 28 -8.22 10.34 1.03
CA MET A 28 -6.97 10.16 0.32
C MET A 28 -7.15 9.16 -0.84
N THR A 29 -6.50 9.44 -1.98
CA THR A 29 -6.44 8.51 -3.11
C THR A 29 -5.35 7.46 -2.89
N VAL A 30 -5.55 6.29 -3.47
CA VAL A 30 -4.55 5.21 -3.47
C VAL A 30 -3.22 5.69 -4.06
N GLY A 31 -3.26 6.44 -5.17
CA GLY A 31 -2.04 6.98 -5.79
C GLY A 31 -1.25 7.93 -4.88
N HIS A 32 -1.93 8.77 -4.10
CA HIS A 32 -1.27 9.62 -3.11
C HIS A 32 -0.65 8.78 -1.99
N PHE A 33 -1.35 7.76 -1.51
CA PHE A 33 -0.79 6.85 -0.51
C PHE A 33 0.47 6.14 -1.03
N ILE A 34 0.45 5.59 -2.25
CA ILE A 34 1.61 4.98 -2.90
C ILE A 34 2.78 5.96 -3.00
N HIS A 35 2.53 7.20 -3.43
CA HIS A 35 3.57 8.23 -3.52
C HIS A 35 4.22 8.51 -2.14
N MET A 36 3.42 8.56 -1.08
CA MET A 36 3.94 8.70 0.29
C MET A 36 4.86 7.54 0.68
N LEU A 37 4.47 6.30 0.34
CA LEU A 37 5.27 5.10 0.61
C LEU A 37 6.59 5.11 -0.19
N SER A 38 6.56 5.49 -1.47
CA SER A 38 7.77 5.62 -2.29
C SER A 38 8.78 6.60 -1.70
N ASN A 39 8.29 7.76 -1.21
CA ASN A 39 9.15 8.75 -0.57
C ASN A 39 9.74 8.23 0.75
N ARG A 40 8.98 7.46 1.53
CA ARG A 40 9.47 6.85 2.79
C ARG A 40 10.53 5.78 2.55
N LEU A 41 10.39 4.99 1.50
CA LEU A 41 11.38 3.99 1.09
C LEU A 41 12.62 4.61 0.43
N GLN A 42 12.63 5.93 0.20
CA GLN A 42 13.69 6.63 -0.54
C GLN A 42 13.96 5.97 -1.91
N LEU A 43 12.89 5.54 -2.58
CA LEU A 43 13.03 4.88 -3.87
C LEU A 43 13.51 5.88 -4.92
N ASP A 44 14.38 5.38 -5.79
CA ASP A 44 14.76 6.08 -7.00
C ASP A 44 13.49 6.40 -7.81
N PRO A 45 13.29 7.64 -8.31
CA PRO A 45 12.13 8.01 -9.12
C PRO A 45 11.91 7.13 -10.36
N SER A 46 12.95 6.45 -10.85
CA SER A 46 12.86 5.49 -11.96
C SER A 46 12.25 4.14 -11.55
N LYS A 47 12.21 3.80 -10.26
CA LYS A 47 11.62 2.57 -9.74
C LYS A 47 10.14 2.76 -9.46
N ALA A 48 9.31 1.89 -10.02
CA ALA A 48 7.89 1.84 -9.71
C ALA A 48 7.66 1.09 -8.39
N LEU A 49 6.76 1.61 -7.55
CA LEU A 49 6.22 0.92 -6.39
C LEU A 49 4.80 0.47 -6.70
N PHE A 50 4.57 -0.84 -6.65
CA PHE A 50 3.25 -1.43 -6.74
C PHE A 50 2.77 -1.79 -5.34
N VAL A 51 1.48 -1.53 -5.09
CA VAL A 51 0.82 -1.91 -3.85
C VAL A 51 -0.36 -2.79 -4.19
N PHE A 52 -0.58 -3.82 -3.40
CA PHE A 52 -1.64 -4.80 -3.59
C PHE A 52 -2.51 -4.87 -2.34
N VAL A 53 -3.77 -5.22 -2.55
CA VAL A 53 -4.74 -5.55 -1.50
C VAL A 53 -5.40 -6.86 -1.89
N GLN A 54 -5.35 -7.86 -0.99
CA GLN A 54 -5.82 -9.23 -1.29
C GLN A 54 -5.39 -9.74 -2.68
N ASN A 55 -4.10 -9.58 -3.02
CA ASN A 55 -3.52 -9.98 -4.30
C ASN A 55 -4.07 -9.26 -5.55
N THR A 56 -4.72 -8.11 -5.40
CA THR A 56 -5.21 -7.30 -6.50
C THR A 56 -4.51 -5.93 -6.54
N LEU A 57 -4.35 -5.37 -7.75
CA LEU A 57 -3.86 -4.01 -7.93
C LEU A 57 -5.03 -3.02 -7.81
N PRO A 58 -5.11 -2.21 -6.75
CA PRO A 58 -6.15 -1.20 -6.61
C PRO A 58 -5.97 -0.10 -7.65
N GLN A 59 -7.07 0.48 -8.11
CA GLN A 59 -7.02 1.64 -9.00
C GLN A 59 -6.46 2.86 -8.25
N THR A 60 -5.45 3.52 -8.82
CA THR A 60 -4.76 4.66 -8.18
C THR A 60 -5.68 5.86 -7.96
N ALA A 61 -6.71 6.03 -8.81
CA ALA A 61 -7.71 7.08 -8.69
C ALA A 61 -8.77 6.79 -7.60
N SER A 62 -8.88 5.55 -7.11
CA SER A 62 -9.83 5.20 -6.07
C SER A 62 -9.46 5.82 -4.72
N ARG A 63 -10.47 5.97 -3.86
CA ARG A 63 -10.27 6.45 -2.49
C ARG A 63 -9.90 5.29 -1.57
N MET A 64 -9.11 5.58 -0.55
CA MET A 64 -8.77 4.61 0.49
C MET A 64 -10.04 4.08 1.20
N ASP A 65 -11.06 4.92 1.41
CA ASP A 65 -12.34 4.52 2.02
C ASP A 65 -13.07 3.41 1.23
N SER A 66 -12.97 3.42 -0.10
CA SER A 66 -13.53 2.35 -0.94
C SER A 66 -12.81 1.03 -0.71
N LEU A 67 -11.48 1.05 -0.61
CA LEU A 67 -10.70 -0.16 -0.28
C LEU A 67 -11.01 -0.68 1.12
N TYR A 68 -11.11 0.22 2.11
CA TYR A 68 -11.51 -0.15 3.46
C TYR A 68 -12.87 -0.81 3.51
N SER A 69 -13.85 -0.29 2.78
CA SER A 69 -15.21 -0.82 2.84
C SER A 69 -15.30 -2.23 2.25
N THR A 70 -14.39 -2.59 1.36
CA THR A 70 -14.39 -3.89 0.66
C THR A 70 -13.41 -4.90 1.25
N PHE A 71 -12.23 -4.48 1.69
CA PHE A 71 -11.10 -5.37 2.00
C PHE A 71 -10.59 -5.27 3.45
N LYS A 72 -11.29 -4.53 4.32
CA LYS A 72 -10.94 -4.47 5.74
C LYS A 72 -11.20 -5.83 6.40
N GLU A 73 -10.24 -6.29 7.19
CA GLU A 73 -10.32 -7.53 7.95
C GLU A 73 -11.12 -7.34 9.26
N GLU A 74 -11.35 -8.44 9.99
CA GLU A 74 -12.17 -8.45 11.22
C GLU A 74 -11.60 -7.58 12.35
N ASP A 75 -10.28 -7.42 12.39
CA ASP A 75 -9.57 -6.58 13.36
C ASP A 75 -9.76 -5.07 13.13
N GLY A 76 -10.39 -4.70 12.01
CA GLY A 76 -10.66 -3.32 11.62
C GLY A 76 -9.56 -2.66 10.80
N PHE A 77 -8.53 -3.40 10.38
CA PHE A 77 -7.42 -2.88 9.58
C PHE A 77 -7.53 -3.27 8.10
N LEU A 78 -6.88 -2.47 7.26
CA LEU A 78 -6.70 -2.78 5.84
C LEU A 78 -5.26 -3.26 5.65
N TYR A 79 -5.08 -4.47 5.15
CA TYR A 79 -3.78 -5.05 4.88
C TYR A 79 -3.42 -4.85 3.40
N MET A 80 -2.22 -4.33 3.17
CA MET A 80 -1.68 -4.10 1.85
C MET A 80 -0.25 -4.61 1.78
N THR A 81 0.19 -5.04 0.60
CA THR A 81 1.58 -5.45 0.37
C THR A 81 2.21 -4.58 -0.70
N TYR A 82 3.53 -4.34 -0.62
CA TYR A 82 4.26 -3.56 -1.62
C TYR A 82 5.38 -4.35 -2.29
N SER A 83 5.62 -4.07 -3.56
CA SER A 83 6.67 -4.69 -4.38
C SER A 83 7.13 -3.74 -5.49
N THR A 84 8.34 -3.96 -6.03
CA THR A 84 8.79 -3.35 -7.31
C THR A 84 8.24 -4.08 -8.53
N GLU A 85 7.67 -5.26 -8.34
CA GLU A 85 7.14 -6.09 -9.42
C GLU A 85 5.62 -5.97 -9.50
N LYS A 86 5.11 -5.96 -10.74
CA LYS A 86 3.67 -5.82 -11.02
C LYS A 86 2.91 -7.14 -10.86
N THR A 87 3.61 -8.26 -10.85
CA THR A 87 3.06 -9.61 -10.73
C THR A 87 3.66 -10.29 -9.51
N PHE A 88 2.86 -11.11 -8.84
CA PHE A 88 3.38 -12.12 -7.94
C PHE A 88 3.97 -13.22 -8.82
N GLY A 89 5.28 -13.47 -8.71
CA GLY A 89 5.95 -14.57 -9.42
C GLY A 89 5.38 -15.94 -9.06
#